data_AF-A0A9D9WWE4-F1
#
_entry.id   AF-A0A9D9WWE4-F1
#
_cell.length_a   1.000
_cell.length_b   1.000
_cell.length_c   1.000
_cell.angle_alpha   90.00
_cell.angle_beta   90.00
_cell.angle_gamma   90.00
#
_symmetry.space_group_name_H-M   'P 1'
#
loop_
_entity.id
_entity.type
_entity.pdbx_description
1 polymer ?
#
loop_
_entity_poly.entity_id
_entity_poly.type
_entity_poly.pdbx_seq_one_letter_code
_entity_poly.pdbx_strand_id
1 'polypeptide(L)'
;MSNKPLDLNDTATAFAHKSNSELKEKYRLFKMMNSPFLNSIGTGLTKFALSIGLPVEGLIKSTVFEQFCGGETIEECDKAVDSLGDAKIGAILDYSVEGKTQETDFDAVKDEIIRTIERGKDDPNIPFSVFKVTGIAPLGTLERMSSKKKLDAKSQAKCERIHNRANEI
;
A
#
# COMPACT_ATOMS: atom_id res chain seq x y z
N MET A 1 -16.62 -3.11 -27.33
CA MET A 1 -15.42 -3.63 -26.63
C MET A 1 -14.72 -4.62 -27.57
N SER A 2 -13.40 -4.53 -27.73
CA SER A 2 -12.66 -5.41 -28.65
C SER A 2 -12.75 -6.86 -28.18
N ASN A 3 -13.14 -7.77 -29.07
CA ASN A 3 -13.41 -9.19 -28.78
C ASN A 3 -12.12 -10.04 -28.70
N LYS A 4 -11.00 -9.41 -28.30
CA LYS A 4 -9.70 -10.06 -28.19
C LYS A 4 -9.61 -10.67 -26.79
N PRO A 5 -9.23 -11.95 -26.64
CA PRO A 5 -9.05 -12.55 -25.32
C PRO A 5 -8.00 -11.76 -24.53
N LEU A 6 -8.22 -11.59 -23.23
CA LEU A 6 -7.27 -10.95 -22.32
C LEU A 6 -5.97 -11.75 -22.31
N ASP A 7 -4.87 -11.12 -22.73
CA ASP A 7 -3.53 -11.70 -22.68
C ASP A 7 -2.70 -10.98 -21.61
N LEU A 8 -2.44 -11.67 -20.50
CA LEU A 8 -1.64 -11.13 -19.40
C LEU A 8 -0.13 -11.09 -19.70
N ASN A 9 0.30 -11.69 -20.81
CA ASN A 9 1.70 -11.67 -21.25
C ASN A 9 2.02 -10.54 -22.23
N ASP A 10 1.00 -9.78 -22.67
CA ASP A 10 1.19 -8.59 -23.51
C ASP A 10 1.73 -7.41 -22.69
N THR A 11 3.01 -7.52 -22.34
CA THR A 11 3.75 -6.49 -21.60
C THR A 11 3.92 -5.21 -22.42
N ALA A 12 3.91 -5.29 -23.75
CA ALA A 12 4.00 -4.13 -24.61
C ALA A 12 2.79 -3.21 -24.41
N THR A 13 1.58 -3.78 -24.37
CA THR A 13 0.36 -3.04 -24.03
C THR A 13 0.37 -2.60 -22.56
N ALA A 14 0.72 -3.50 -21.62
CA ALA A 14 0.70 -3.19 -20.19
C ALA A 14 1.60 -2.01 -19.79
N PHE A 15 2.75 -1.88 -20.45
CA PHE A 15 3.73 -0.82 -20.17
C PHE A 15 3.77 0.28 -21.25
N ALA A 16 2.79 0.35 -22.15
CA ALA A 16 2.74 1.34 -23.22
C ALA A 16 2.76 2.80 -22.71
N HIS A 17 2.32 3.04 -21.48
CA HIS A 17 2.34 4.33 -20.81
C HIS A 17 3.73 4.74 -20.28
N LYS A 18 4.75 3.88 -20.40
CA LYS A 18 6.11 4.14 -19.90
C LYS A 18 7.10 4.32 -21.02
N SER A 19 8.05 5.23 -20.81
CA SER A 19 9.21 5.39 -21.69
C SER A 19 10.25 4.29 -21.50
N ASN A 20 11.08 4.09 -22.52
CA ASN A 20 12.23 3.18 -22.44
C ASN A 20 13.22 3.54 -21.31
N SER A 21 13.31 4.83 -20.95
CA SER A 21 14.19 5.27 -19.85
C SER A 21 13.65 4.78 -18.51
N GLU A 22 12.36 5.02 -18.24
CA GLU A 22 11.70 4.56 -17.02
C GLU A 22 11.75 3.04 -16.88
N LEU A 23 11.54 2.30 -17.98
CA LEU A 23 11.62 0.83 -17.94
C LEU A 23 13.03 0.34 -17.60
N LYS A 24 14.08 0.97 -18.16
CA LYS A 24 15.48 0.62 -17.85
C LYS A 24 15.85 0.97 -16.42
N GLU A 25 15.37 2.10 -15.91
CA GLU A 25 15.56 2.51 -14.52
C GLU A 25 14.94 1.49 -13.55
N LYS A 26 13.65 1.16 -13.75
CA LYS A 26 12.94 0.17 -12.94
C LYS A 26 13.62 -1.20 -13.01
N TYR A 27 14.05 -1.63 -14.20
CA TYR A 27 14.81 -2.87 -14.37
C TYR A 27 16.09 -2.89 -13.51
N ARG A 28 16.86 -1.79 -13.49
CA ARG A 28 18.07 -1.69 -12.66
C ARG A 28 17.74 -1.75 -11.18
N LEU A 29 16.70 -1.05 -10.74
CA LEU A 29 16.23 -1.07 -9.36
C LEU A 29 15.87 -2.50 -8.92
N PHE A 30 15.01 -3.20 -9.66
CA PHE A 30 14.63 -4.58 -9.36
C PHE A 30 15.84 -5.53 -9.39
N LYS A 31 16.78 -5.35 -10.32
CA LYS A 31 18.00 -6.15 -10.38
C LYS A 31 18.89 -5.96 -9.14
N MET A 32 18.99 -4.74 -8.61
CA MET A 32 19.70 -4.46 -7.36
C MET A 32 19.01 -5.11 -6.17
N MET A 33 17.69 -4.98 -6.06
CA MET A 33 16.89 -5.57 -4.97
C MET A 33 16.94 -7.10 -4.97
N ASN A 34 17.01 -7.73 -6.14
CA ASN A 34 17.11 -9.18 -6.28
C ASN A 34 18.52 -9.72 -5.99
N SER A 35 19.49 -8.86 -5.63
CA SER A 35 20.82 -9.29 -5.18
C SER A 35 20.86 -9.31 -3.64
N PRO A 36 20.93 -10.48 -2.99
CA PRO A 36 20.96 -10.57 -1.52
C PRO A 36 22.14 -9.80 -0.90
N PHE A 37 23.29 -9.81 -1.58
CA PHE A 37 24.49 -9.10 -1.14
C PHE A 37 24.29 -7.58 -1.15
N LEU A 38 23.83 -7.01 -2.28
CA LEU A 38 23.58 -5.57 -2.38
C LEU A 38 22.47 -5.13 -1.43
N ASN A 39 21.39 -5.92 -1.30
CA ASN A 39 20.29 -5.61 -0.41
C ASN A 39 20.73 -5.57 1.06
N SER A 40 21.58 -6.52 1.49
CA SER A 40 22.14 -6.55 2.85
C SER A 40 22.97 -5.31 3.16
N ILE A 41 23.87 -4.93 2.24
CA ILE A 41 24.71 -3.72 2.39
C ILE A 41 23.85 -2.47 2.40
N GLY A 42 22.93 -2.32 1.44
CA GLY A 42 22.05 -1.16 1.33
C GLY A 42 21.20 -0.97 2.58
N THR A 43 20.65 -2.05 3.13
CA THR A 43 19.89 -2.02 4.39
C THR A 43 20.75 -1.56 5.56
N GLY A 44 21.97 -2.10 5.69
CA GLY A 44 22.90 -1.72 6.76
C GLY A 44 23.30 -0.24 6.69
N LEU A 45 23.67 0.23 5.51
CA LEU A 45 24.04 1.64 5.28
C LEU A 45 22.87 2.59 5.53
N THR A 46 21.67 2.24 5.06
CA THR A 46 20.47 3.08 5.26
C THR A 46 20.15 3.21 6.75
N LYS A 47 20.17 2.10 7.49
CA LYS A 47 19.96 2.12 8.95
C LYS A 47 21.01 2.96 9.67
N PHE A 48 22.28 2.81 9.29
CA PHE A 48 23.35 3.62 9.85
C PHE A 48 23.13 5.11 9.58
N ALA A 49 22.88 5.49 8.32
CA ALA A 49 22.66 6.86 7.91
C ALA A 49 21.49 7.51 8.67
N LEU A 50 20.36 6.81 8.79
CA LEU A 50 19.22 7.28 9.57
C LEU A 50 19.56 7.41 11.07
N SER A 51 20.31 6.45 11.64
CA SER A 51 20.66 6.47 13.06
C SER A 51 21.55 7.65 13.47
N ILE A 52 22.35 8.18 12.54
CA ILE A 52 23.21 9.35 12.77
C ILE A 52 22.60 10.65 12.23
N GLY A 53 21.35 10.61 11.74
CA GLY A 53 20.64 11.78 11.23
C GLY A 53 21.14 12.31 9.90
N LEU A 54 21.76 11.47 9.05
CA LEU A 54 22.10 11.88 7.68
C LEU A 54 20.81 12.08 6.86
N PRO A 55 20.71 13.16 6.05
CA PRO A 55 19.52 13.49 5.27
C PRO A 55 19.41 12.63 4.00
N VAL A 56 19.21 11.32 4.17
CA VAL A 56 19.08 10.35 3.06
C VAL A 56 17.64 10.16 2.57
N GLU A 57 16.67 10.79 3.24
CA GLU A 57 15.23 10.64 2.94
C GLU A 57 14.90 11.02 1.50
N GLY A 58 15.46 12.12 0.98
CA GLY A 58 15.22 12.54 -0.40
C GLY A 58 15.66 11.50 -1.43
N LEU A 59 16.81 10.85 -1.20
CA LEU A 59 17.30 9.78 -2.07
C LEU A 59 16.41 8.54 -2.01
N ILE A 60 15.93 8.17 -0.81
CA ILE A 60 15.01 7.03 -0.64
C ILE A 60 13.69 7.32 -1.37
N LYS A 61 13.17 8.55 -1.20
CA LYS A 61 11.94 9.03 -1.82
C LYS A 61 12.00 8.97 -3.36
N SER A 62 13.08 9.51 -3.94
CA SER A 62 13.27 9.57 -5.40
C SER A 62 13.74 8.26 -6.04
N THR A 63 13.80 7.15 -5.31
CA THR A 63 14.28 5.86 -5.86
C THR A 63 13.32 4.72 -5.53
N VAL A 64 13.51 4.09 -4.37
CA VAL A 64 12.75 2.91 -3.95
C VAL A 64 11.30 3.31 -3.67
N PHE A 65 11.08 4.41 -2.96
CA PHE A 65 9.74 4.81 -2.56
C PHE A 65 8.86 5.15 -3.77
N GLU A 66 9.32 5.98 -4.72
CA GLU A 66 8.56 6.32 -5.94
C GLU A 66 8.17 5.09 -6.78
N GLN A 67 8.93 3.99 -6.69
CA GLN A 67 8.57 2.76 -7.39
C GLN A 67 7.44 1.97 -6.70
N PHE A 68 7.30 2.06 -5.37
CA PHE A 68 6.39 1.20 -4.60
C PHE A 68 5.25 1.96 -3.89
N CYS A 69 5.36 3.27 -3.73
CA CYS A 69 4.42 4.11 -3.01
C CYS A 69 3.95 5.25 -3.93
N GLY A 70 2.65 5.53 -3.92
CA GLY A 70 2.07 6.65 -4.67
C GLY A 70 2.39 8.02 -4.05
N GLY A 71 2.63 8.06 -2.74
CA GLY A 71 2.88 9.26 -1.93
C GLY A 71 2.92 8.92 -0.45
N GLU A 72 3.32 9.87 0.40
CA GLU A 72 3.21 9.78 1.87
C GLU A 72 1.84 10.26 2.36
N THR A 73 1.15 11.08 1.57
CA THR A 73 -0.23 11.52 1.84
C THR A 73 -1.16 11.15 0.68
N ILE A 74 -2.46 11.25 0.92
CA ILE A 74 -3.49 11.02 -0.11
C ILE A 74 -3.31 12.00 -1.28
N GLU A 75 -3.00 13.27 -0.99
CA GLU A 75 -2.82 14.31 -1.99
C GLU A 75 -1.56 14.09 -2.84
N GLU A 76 -0.47 13.59 -2.24
CA GLU A 76 0.73 13.23 -3.00
C GLU A 76 0.47 12.10 -3.99
N CYS A 77 -0.51 11.23 -3.70
CA CYS A 77 -0.91 10.16 -4.61
C CYS A 77 -1.63 10.65 -5.87
N ASP A 78 -2.17 11.87 -5.89
CA ASP A 78 -2.92 12.42 -7.04
C ASP A 78 -2.07 12.41 -8.32
N LYS A 79 -0.76 12.68 -8.21
CA LYS A 79 0.16 12.59 -9.35
C LYS A 79 0.18 11.19 -9.98
N ALA A 80 0.14 10.15 -9.15
CA ALA A 80 0.12 8.76 -9.62
C ALA A 80 -1.26 8.40 -10.19
N VAL A 81 -2.34 8.86 -9.55
CA VAL A 81 -3.72 8.68 -10.02
C VAL A 81 -3.90 9.29 -11.41
N ASP A 82 -3.48 10.53 -11.61
CA ASP A 82 -3.60 11.25 -12.88
C ASP A 82 -2.77 10.58 -13.98
N SER A 83 -1.51 10.23 -13.68
CA SER A 83 -0.62 9.56 -14.64
C SER A 83 -1.16 8.20 -15.10
N LEU A 84 -1.81 7.45 -14.22
CA LEU A 84 -2.48 6.19 -14.57
C LEU A 84 -3.79 6.46 -15.33
N GLY A 85 -4.55 7.46 -14.92
CA GLY A 85 -5.80 7.89 -15.55
C GLY A 85 -5.62 8.32 -17.01
N ASP A 86 -4.55 9.07 -17.33
CA ASP A 86 -4.17 9.44 -18.70
C ASP A 86 -3.95 8.21 -19.61
N ALA A 87 -3.48 7.11 -19.01
CA ALA A 87 -3.31 5.82 -19.66
C ALA A 87 -4.56 4.92 -19.62
N LYS A 88 -5.68 5.41 -19.09
CA LYS A 88 -6.93 4.68 -18.84
C LYS A 88 -6.75 3.50 -17.89
N ILE A 89 -5.85 3.65 -16.91
CA ILE A 89 -5.59 2.69 -15.84
C ILE A 89 -6.16 3.27 -14.55
N GLY A 90 -7.02 2.53 -13.87
CA GLY A 90 -7.53 2.92 -12.55
C GLY A 90 -6.47 2.72 -11.47
N ALA A 91 -6.44 3.63 -10.50
CA ALA A 91 -5.64 3.56 -9.29
C ALA A 91 -6.48 3.07 -8.12
N ILE A 92 -5.84 2.42 -7.15
CA ILE A 92 -6.47 2.02 -5.89
C ILE A 92 -5.64 2.64 -4.78
N LEU A 93 -6.27 3.45 -3.93
CA LEU A 93 -5.63 4.03 -2.76
C LEU A 93 -5.63 3.00 -1.62
N ASP A 94 -4.48 2.36 -1.41
CA ASP A 94 -4.28 1.33 -0.39
C ASP A 94 -3.40 1.85 0.75
N TYR A 95 -4.00 2.13 1.90
CA TYR A 95 -3.25 2.56 3.07
C TYR A 95 -2.45 1.39 3.65
N SER A 96 -1.13 1.50 3.60
CA SER A 96 -0.20 0.37 3.81
C SER A 96 0.09 0.05 5.29
N VAL A 97 -0.52 0.74 6.25
CA VAL A 97 -0.20 0.57 7.67
C VAL A 97 -0.87 -0.68 8.27
N GLU A 98 -0.05 -1.56 8.83
CA GLU A 98 -0.47 -2.79 9.50
C GLU A 98 0.39 -3.04 10.76
N GLY A 99 0.06 -4.10 11.52
CA GLY A 99 0.92 -4.59 12.61
C GLY A 99 0.97 -3.70 13.85
N LYS A 100 0.03 -2.75 13.95
CA LYS A 100 -0.16 -1.92 15.14
C LYS A 100 -0.74 -2.75 16.29
N THR A 101 -0.59 -2.24 17.51
CA THR A 101 -0.97 -2.97 18.73
C THR A 101 -1.89 -2.18 19.65
N GLN A 102 -2.09 -0.88 19.39
CA GLN A 102 -2.91 0.01 20.22
C GLN A 102 -4.24 0.32 19.55
N GLU A 103 -5.30 0.46 20.35
CA GLU A 103 -6.65 0.77 19.84
C GLU A 103 -6.70 2.11 19.10
N THR A 104 -5.98 3.12 19.59
CA THR A 104 -5.87 4.45 18.94
C THR A 104 -5.22 4.38 17.57
N ASP A 105 -4.27 3.46 17.38
CA ASP A 105 -3.64 3.26 16.07
C ASP A 105 -4.63 2.63 15.09
N PHE A 106 -5.46 1.69 15.54
CA PHE A 106 -6.50 1.08 14.69
C PHE A 106 -7.60 2.06 14.31
N ASP A 107 -7.98 2.95 15.23
CA ASP A 107 -8.94 4.02 14.96
C ASP A 107 -8.36 5.01 13.94
N ALA A 108 -7.09 5.41 14.09
CA ALA A 108 -6.40 6.27 13.12
C ALA A 108 -6.30 5.63 11.73
N VAL A 109 -6.01 4.32 11.66
CA VAL A 109 -5.99 3.56 10.40
C VAL A 109 -7.38 3.53 9.76
N LYS A 110 -8.44 3.27 10.55
CA LYS A 110 -9.83 3.32 10.07
C LYS A 110 -10.18 4.70 9.49
N ASP A 111 -9.84 5.77 10.20
CA ASP A 111 -10.10 7.14 9.76
C ASP A 111 -9.33 7.48 8.47
N GLU A 112 -8.09 7.00 8.32
CA GLU A 112 -7.34 7.13 7.06
C GLU A 112 -7.99 6.36 5.90
N ILE A 113 -8.45 5.13 6.14
CA ILE A 113 -9.17 4.34 5.12
C ILE A 113 -10.45 5.07 4.68
N ILE A 114 -11.20 5.66 5.62
CA ILE A 114 -12.39 6.46 5.28
C ILE A 114 -12.00 7.65 4.41
N ARG A 115 -10.89 8.34 4.72
CA ARG A 115 -10.38 9.43 3.86
C ARG A 115 -10.02 8.97 2.45
N THR A 116 -9.46 7.76 2.28
CA THR A 116 -9.18 7.24 0.92
C THR A 116 -10.47 6.92 0.16
N ILE A 117 -11.50 6.42 0.84
CA ILE A 117 -12.84 6.21 0.27
C ILE A 117 -13.46 7.54 -0.15
N GLU A 118 -13.43 8.55 0.72
CA GLU A 118 -13.95 9.90 0.44
C GLU A 118 -13.24 10.55 -0.75
N ARG A 119 -11.91 10.42 -0.85
CA ARG A 119 -11.14 10.90 -2.01
C ARG A 119 -11.56 10.21 -3.31
N GLY A 120 -11.87 8.92 -3.28
CA GLY A 120 -12.22 8.14 -4.47
C GLY A 120 -13.69 8.24 -4.91
N LYS A 121 -14.60 8.66 -4.02
CA LYS A 121 -16.06 8.59 -4.19
C LYS A 121 -16.60 9.07 -5.54
N ASP A 122 -16.06 10.16 -6.07
CA ASP A 122 -16.53 10.81 -7.30
C ASP A 122 -15.44 10.85 -8.40
N ASP A 123 -14.37 10.06 -8.25
CA ASP A 123 -13.23 10.04 -9.17
C ASP A 123 -13.24 8.74 -10.01
N PRO A 124 -13.49 8.80 -11.33
CA PRO A 124 -13.50 7.61 -12.19
C PRO A 124 -12.12 6.95 -12.32
N ASN A 125 -11.04 7.64 -11.96
CA ASN A 125 -9.70 7.06 -11.92
C ASN A 125 -9.47 6.22 -10.66
N ILE A 126 -10.36 6.27 -9.66
CA ILE A 126 -10.30 5.46 -8.43
C ILE A 126 -11.55 4.58 -8.36
N PRO A 127 -11.60 3.46 -9.10
CA PRO A 127 -12.84 2.72 -9.34
C PRO A 127 -13.38 1.96 -8.12
N PHE A 128 -12.54 1.65 -7.13
CA PHE A 128 -12.95 1.00 -5.89
C PHE A 128 -11.89 1.18 -4.79
N SER A 129 -12.34 1.01 -3.55
CA SER A 129 -11.50 1.09 -2.34
C SER A 129 -11.12 -0.29 -1.84
N VAL A 130 -10.01 -0.36 -1.10
CA VAL A 130 -9.51 -1.57 -0.45
C VAL A 130 -9.03 -1.22 0.95
N PHE A 131 -9.08 -2.21 1.85
CA PHE A 131 -8.41 -2.10 3.13
C PHE A 131 -8.02 -3.49 3.65
N LYS A 132 -7.13 -3.51 4.63
CA LYS A 132 -6.66 -4.74 5.28
C LYS A 132 -7.18 -4.78 6.71
N VAL A 133 -7.88 -5.86 7.06
CA VAL A 133 -8.48 -6.03 8.41
C VAL A 133 -7.39 -5.99 9.50
N THR A 134 -6.20 -6.48 9.19
CA THR A 134 -4.98 -6.42 10.01
C THR A 134 -4.49 -5.01 10.32
N GLY A 135 -4.91 -3.99 9.56
CA GLY A 135 -4.66 -2.58 9.84
C GLY A 135 -5.57 -1.99 10.92
N ILE A 136 -6.75 -2.58 11.14
CA ILE A 136 -7.77 -2.08 12.08
C ILE A 136 -8.01 -3.02 13.28
N ALA A 137 -7.18 -4.07 13.40
CA ALA A 137 -7.35 -5.10 14.41
C ALA A 137 -6.02 -5.69 14.89
N PRO A 138 -5.92 -6.08 16.17
CA PRO A 138 -4.77 -6.86 16.64
C PRO A 138 -4.75 -8.25 16.00
N LEU A 139 -3.62 -8.65 15.42
CA LEU A 139 -3.42 -9.98 14.82
C LEU A 139 -3.86 -11.14 15.74
N GLY A 140 -3.42 -11.12 17.01
CA GLY A 140 -3.79 -12.15 17.97
C GLY A 140 -5.29 -12.23 18.29
N THR A 141 -6.07 -11.18 18.00
CA THR A 141 -7.54 -11.22 18.11
C THR A 141 -8.14 -11.88 16.86
N LEU A 142 -7.64 -11.54 15.67
CA LEU A 142 -8.06 -12.16 14.40
C LEU A 142 -7.78 -13.67 14.38
N GLU A 143 -6.63 -14.11 14.91
CA GLU A 143 -6.30 -15.52 15.08
C GLU A 143 -7.31 -16.25 15.97
N ARG A 144 -7.70 -15.63 17.09
CA ARG A 144 -8.69 -16.19 18.02
C ARG A 144 -10.08 -16.27 17.38
N MET A 145 -10.50 -15.23 16.66
CA MET A 145 -11.75 -15.23 15.88
C MET A 145 -11.77 -16.39 14.88
N SER A 146 -10.64 -16.59 14.18
CA SER A 146 -10.49 -17.64 13.17
C SER A 146 -10.47 -19.05 13.79
N SER A 147 -10.03 -19.20 15.04
CA SER A 147 -9.90 -20.49 15.72
C SER A 147 -11.23 -21.18 16.07
N LYS A 148 -12.38 -20.52 15.88
CA LYS A 148 -13.74 -21.01 16.21
C LYS A 148 -13.92 -21.51 17.65
N LYS A 149 -13.01 -21.19 18.56
CA LYS A 149 -13.14 -21.49 19.98
C LYS A 149 -14.11 -20.51 20.63
N LYS A 150 -14.79 -20.96 21.70
CA LYS A 150 -15.65 -20.08 22.49
C LYS A 150 -14.81 -18.95 23.09
N LEU A 151 -15.18 -17.72 22.78
CA LEU A 151 -14.54 -16.52 23.30
C LEU A 151 -15.10 -16.18 24.70
N ASP A 152 -14.26 -15.64 25.57
CA ASP A 152 -14.74 -15.00 26.79
C ASP A 152 -15.36 -13.62 26.47
N ALA A 153 -16.07 -13.04 27.43
CA ALA A 153 -16.76 -11.76 27.24
C ALA A 153 -15.80 -10.63 26.80
N LYS A 154 -14.56 -10.62 27.32
CA LYS A 154 -13.54 -9.63 26.97
C LYS A 154 -13.09 -9.76 25.51
N SER A 155 -12.86 -10.99 25.06
CA SER A 155 -12.46 -11.29 23.69
C SER A 155 -13.61 -11.01 22.73
N GLN A 156 -14.84 -11.31 23.11
CA GLN A 156 -16.02 -10.99 22.32
C GLN A 156 -16.19 -9.48 22.12
N ALA A 157 -16.03 -8.67 23.18
CA ALA A 157 -16.06 -7.22 23.07
C ALA A 157 -14.97 -6.66 22.13
N LYS A 158 -13.78 -7.28 22.08
CA LYS A 158 -12.73 -6.91 21.11
C LYS A 158 -13.13 -7.25 19.68
N CYS A 159 -13.75 -8.40 19.46
CA CYS A 159 -14.24 -8.81 18.14
C CYS A 159 -15.34 -7.87 17.64
N GLU A 160 -16.25 -7.49 18.53
CA GLU A 160 -17.32 -6.52 18.22
C GLU A 160 -16.74 -5.17 17.80
N ARG A 161 -15.69 -4.67 18.45
CA ARG A 161 -15.00 -3.45 18.00
C ARG A 161 -14.42 -3.56 16.60
N ILE A 162 -13.81 -4.70 16.26
CA ILE A 162 -13.26 -4.94 14.92
C ILE A 162 -14.39 -4.92 13.88
N HIS A 163 -15.52 -5.58 14.17
CA HIS A 163 -16.69 -5.54 13.30
C HIS A 163 -17.26 -4.14 13.16
N ASN A 164 -17.34 -3.36 14.24
CA ASN A 164 -17.81 -1.98 14.20
C ASN A 164 -16.92 -1.12 13.28
N ARG A 165 -15.59 -1.18 13.43
CA ARG A 165 -14.66 -0.48 12.54
C ARG A 165 -14.85 -0.90 11.08
N ALA A 166 -14.98 -2.19 10.82
CA ALA A 166 -15.17 -2.72 9.47
C ALA A 166 -16.54 -2.37 8.87
N ASN A 167 -17.56 -2.08 9.69
CA ASN A 167 -18.87 -1.62 9.23
C ASN A 167 -18.93 -0.09 9.05
N GLU A 168 -18.09 0.65 9.76
CA GLU A 168 -17.93 2.10 9.58
C GLU A 168 -17.16 2.44 8.28
N ILE A 169 -16.24 1.56 7.88
CA ILE A 169 -15.53 1.58 6.58
C ILE A 169 -16.48 1.12 5.46
#